data_AF-A0A9X2F8X9-F1
#
_entry.id   AF-A0A9X2F8X9-F1
#
_cell.length_a   1.000
_cell.length_b   1.000
_cell.length_c   1.000
_cell.angle_alpha   90.00
_cell.angle_beta   90.00
_cell.angle_gamma   90.00
#
_symmetry.space_group_name_H-M   'P 1'
#
loop_
_entity.id
_entity.type
_entity.pdbx_description
1 polymer ?
#
loop_
_entity_poly.entity_id
_entity_poly.type
_entity_poly.pdbx_seq_one_letter_code
_entity_poly.pdbx_strand_id
1 'polypeptide(L)'
;MAPSSNLPPPTPEDERWAQPPRRIELPPAVQMRRQRSTEQTLYSVPRRFDIATMLTVSFAYSLLFTMLRLLGAEWPVFAFIGGLTIAVGVAQAFFPYGDAPRWASAIAGVAYSLLWWVAFVVVYGTWDGEFLCVAFSSVIWGPLLGYLCGACEAGVFLVADMVRKRWFPDEAEEILQDQDWEDVPLERIEE
;
A
#
# COMPACT_ATOMS: atom_id res chain seq x y z
N MET A 1 7.45 51.65 -42.68
CA MET A 1 6.84 52.50 -41.63
C MET A 1 5.99 51.59 -40.77
N ALA A 2 6.47 51.23 -39.59
CA ALA A 2 5.69 50.44 -38.63
C ALA A 2 4.68 51.38 -37.93
N PRO A 3 3.41 50.97 -37.75
CA PRO A 3 2.42 51.77 -37.05
C PRO A 3 2.87 51.94 -35.60
N SER A 4 3.02 53.19 -35.14
CA SER A 4 3.30 53.46 -33.73
C SER A 4 2.08 53.06 -32.91
N SER A 5 2.20 51.99 -32.14
CA SER A 5 1.15 51.52 -31.26
C SER A 5 0.96 52.51 -30.10
N ASN A 6 -0.07 53.35 -30.20
CA ASN A 6 -0.61 54.13 -29.09
C ASN A 6 -1.37 53.18 -28.16
N LEU A 7 -0.65 52.37 -27.39
CA LEU A 7 -1.27 51.66 -26.27
C LEU A 7 -1.51 52.67 -25.13
N PRO A 8 -2.69 52.67 -24.50
CA PRO A 8 -2.93 53.46 -23.31
C PRO A 8 -1.93 53.07 -22.20
N PRO A 9 -1.53 54.01 -21.34
CA PRO A 9 -0.64 53.70 -20.22
C PRO A 9 -1.28 52.61 -19.33
N PRO A 10 -0.47 51.68 -18.80
CA PRO A 10 -0.97 50.62 -17.92
C PRO A 10 -1.68 51.23 -16.71
N THR A 11 -2.78 50.61 -16.32
CA THR A 11 -3.53 51.05 -15.15
C THR A 11 -2.83 50.57 -13.86
N PRO A 12 -3.05 51.22 -12.71
CA PRO A 12 -2.50 50.77 -11.43
C PRO A 12 -2.91 49.34 -11.03
N GLU A 13 -3.95 48.79 -11.64
CA GLU A 13 -4.35 47.39 -11.47
C GLU A 13 -3.47 46.44 -12.29
N ASP A 14 -3.06 46.83 -13.50
CA ASP A 14 -2.13 46.06 -14.34
C ASP A 14 -0.74 45.95 -13.68
N GLU A 15 -0.29 47.00 -13.00
CA GLU A 15 0.95 46.97 -12.21
C GLU A 15 0.86 46.05 -10.99
N ARG A 16 -0.35 45.84 -10.45
CA ARG A 16 -0.56 44.98 -9.27
C ARG A 16 -0.38 43.51 -9.62
N TRP A 17 -0.78 43.11 -10.83
CA TRP A 17 -0.57 41.76 -11.38
C TRP A 17 0.84 41.57 -11.95
N ALA A 18 1.53 42.65 -12.31
CA ALA A 18 2.92 42.61 -12.76
C ALA A 18 3.92 42.43 -11.59
N GLN A 19 3.50 42.62 -10.33
CA GLN A 19 4.36 42.33 -9.19
C GLN A 19 4.46 40.80 -9.00
N PRO A 20 5.68 40.24 -8.97
CA PRO A 20 5.84 38.83 -8.64
C PRO A 20 5.21 38.60 -7.25
N PRO A 21 4.50 37.48 -7.05
CA PRO A 21 3.86 37.19 -5.78
C PRO A 21 4.91 37.30 -4.67
N ARG A 22 4.63 38.14 -3.66
CA ARG A 22 5.54 38.31 -2.52
C ARG A 22 5.76 36.92 -1.92
N ARG A 23 7.01 36.44 -1.94
CA ARG A 23 7.39 35.26 -1.16
C ARG A 23 7.08 35.56 0.29
N ILE A 24 6.03 34.93 0.80
CA ILE A 24 5.72 34.92 2.22
C ILE A 24 6.84 34.08 2.85
N GLU A 25 7.83 34.75 3.46
CA GLU A 25 8.83 34.07 4.27
C GLU A 25 8.12 33.45 5.47
N LEU A 26 7.85 32.15 5.37
CA LEU A 26 7.24 31.40 6.45
C LEU A 26 8.18 31.43 7.66
N PRO A 27 7.67 31.57 8.89
CA PRO A 27 8.49 31.49 10.08
C PRO A 27 9.33 30.19 10.09
N PRO A 28 10.58 30.20 10.61
CA PRO A 28 11.46 29.04 10.59
C PRO A 28 10.83 27.78 11.25
N ALA A 29 9.96 27.97 12.25
CA ALA A 29 9.21 26.88 12.87
C ALA A 29 8.22 26.17 11.92
N VAL A 30 7.63 26.91 10.97
CA VAL A 30 6.71 26.36 9.95
C VAL A 30 7.49 25.66 8.85
N GLN A 31 8.66 26.21 8.46
CA GLN A 31 9.55 25.58 7.49
C GLN A 31 10.06 24.21 7.99
N MET A 32 10.41 24.09 9.27
CA MET A 32 10.85 22.82 9.87
C MET A 32 9.73 21.77 9.93
N ARG A 33 8.47 22.16 10.14
CA ARG A 33 7.32 21.23 10.08
C ARG A 33 7.09 20.72 8.65
N ARG A 34 7.20 21.60 7.66
CA ARG A 34 7.05 21.24 6.24
C ARG A 34 8.18 20.32 5.75
N GLN A 35 9.42 20.55 6.21
CA GLN A 35 10.53 19.64 5.90
C GLN A 35 10.30 18.23 6.47
N ARG A 36 9.79 18.09 7.71
CA ARG A 36 9.48 16.76 8.26
C ARG A 36 8.34 16.04 7.51
N SER A 37 7.37 16.76 6.96
CA SER A 37 6.31 16.13 6.17
C SER A 37 6.74 15.76 4.75
N THR A 38 7.86 16.30 4.26
CA THR A 38 8.38 15.95 2.92
C THR A 38 9.18 14.64 2.95
N GLU A 39 9.87 14.35 4.06
CA GLU A 39 10.58 13.06 4.26
C GLU A 39 9.67 11.88 4.61
N GLN A 40 8.43 12.14 5.04
CA GLN A 40 7.38 11.13 5.20
C GLN A 40 6.35 11.26 4.09
N THR A 41 6.81 11.30 2.84
CA THR A 41 5.96 11.02 1.69
C THR A 41 5.46 9.59 1.84
N LEU A 42 4.33 9.47 2.54
CA LEU A 42 3.58 8.25 2.77
C LEU A 42 3.42 7.61 1.40
N TYR A 43 4.05 6.45 1.18
CA TYR A 43 4.02 5.73 -0.09
C TYR A 43 2.56 5.50 -0.48
N SER A 44 2.03 6.36 -1.34
CA SER A 44 0.67 6.24 -1.85
C SER A 44 0.77 5.35 -3.07
N VAL A 45 0.28 4.13 -2.93
CA VAL A 45 0.26 3.14 -4.00
C VAL A 45 -0.53 3.73 -5.18
N PRO A 46 0.06 3.82 -6.38
CA PRO A 46 -0.65 4.30 -7.57
C PRO A 46 -1.95 3.50 -7.76
N ARG A 47 -3.09 4.18 -7.95
CA ARG A 47 -4.41 3.53 -8.10
C ARG A 47 -4.55 2.66 -9.36
N ARG A 48 -3.57 2.68 -10.26
CA ARG A 48 -3.59 1.89 -11.49
C ARG A 48 -3.03 0.51 -11.18
N PHE A 49 -3.88 -0.50 -11.28
CA PHE A 49 -3.50 -1.89 -11.04
C PHE A 49 -2.61 -2.35 -12.22
N ASP A 50 -1.30 -2.31 -12.01
CA ASP A 50 -0.31 -2.63 -13.03
C ASP A 50 -0.32 -4.15 -13.35
N ILE A 51 -0.31 -4.48 -14.64
CA ILE A 51 -0.21 -5.86 -15.15
C ILE A 51 1.07 -6.52 -14.62
N ALA A 52 2.17 -5.77 -14.49
CA ALA A 52 3.43 -6.31 -13.95
C ALA A 52 3.28 -6.78 -12.50
N THR A 53 2.47 -6.07 -11.69
CA THR A 53 2.19 -6.46 -10.31
C THR A 53 1.36 -7.73 -10.27
N MET A 54 0.29 -7.82 -11.08
CA MET A 54 -0.54 -9.04 -11.21
C MET A 54 0.30 -10.27 -11.60
N LEU A 55 1.20 -10.12 -12.58
CA LEU A 55 2.09 -11.21 -13.02
C LEU A 55 3.08 -11.61 -11.93
N THR A 56 3.70 -10.64 -11.26
CA THR A 56 4.68 -10.89 -10.18
C THR A 56 4.03 -11.63 -9.00
N VAL A 57 2.84 -11.19 -8.59
CA VAL A 57 2.06 -11.85 -7.54
C VAL A 57 1.69 -13.27 -7.96
N SER A 58 1.13 -13.44 -9.17
CA SER A 58 0.77 -14.77 -9.69
C SER A 58 1.97 -15.72 -9.75
N PHE A 59 3.14 -15.23 -10.15
CA PHE A 59 4.38 -15.98 -10.16
C PHE A 59 4.83 -16.37 -8.75
N ALA A 60 4.79 -15.45 -7.78
CA ALA A 60 5.13 -15.72 -6.39
C ALA A 60 4.22 -16.80 -5.78
N TYR A 61 2.90 -16.74 -6.02
CA TYR A 61 1.96 -17.78 -5.61
C TYR A 61 2.25 -19.13 -6.27
N SER A 62 2.58 -19.12 -7.58
CA SER A 62 2.96 -20.33 -8.30
C SER A 62 4.21 -20.98 -7.71
N LEU A 63 5.22 -20.19 -7.35
CA LEU A 63 6.41 -20.67 -6.66
C LEU A 63 6.10 -21.21 -5.26
N LEU A 64 5.29 -20.51 -4.48
CA LEU A 64 4.87 -20.95 -3.16
C LEU A 64 4.18 -22.32 -3.23
N PHE A 65 3.19 -22.48 -4.10
CA PHE A 65 2.47 -23.75 -4.25
C PHE A 65 3.35 -24.85 -4.85
N THR A 66 4.25 -24.52 -5.77
CA THR A 66 5.24 -25.48 -6.27
C THR A 66 6.15 -25.98 -5.14
N MET A 67 6.62 -25.08 -4.28
CA MET A 67 7.47 -25.43 -3.15
C MET A 67 6.73 -26.30 -2.12
N LEU A 68 5.46 -25.97 -1.80
CA LEU A 68 4.62 -26.82 -0.96
C LEU A 68 4.43 -28.21 -1.56
N ARG A 69 4.25 -28.29 -2.88
CA ARG A 69 4.11 -29.59 -3.57
C ARG A 69 5.39 -30.41 -3.50
N LEU A 70 6.56 -29.78 -3.65
CA LEU A 70 7.86 -30.44 -3.53
C LEU A 70 8.13 -30.96 -2.11
N LEU A 71 7.60 -30.27 -1.09
CA LEU A 71 7.66 -30.73 0.30
C LEU A 71 6.63 -31.84 0.64
N GLY A 72 5.84 -32.29 -0.34
CA GLY A 72 4.85 -33.34 -0.13
C GLY A 72 3.62 -32.87 0.67
N ALA A 73 3.33 -31.56 0.68
CA ALA A 73 2.17 -31.03 1.39
C ALA A 73 0.86 -31.69 0.90
N GLU A 74 -0.07 -31.89 1.82
CA GLU A 74 -1.40 -32.42 1.52
C GLU A 74 -2.38 -31.28 1.17
N TRP A 75 -3.48 -31.61 0.52
CA TRP A 75 -4.48 -30.63 0.06
C TRP A 75 -4.97 -29.65 1.15
N PRO A 76 -5.23 -30.07 2.41
CA PRO A 76 -5.62 -29.13 3.47
C PRO A 76 -4.57 -28.05 3.74
N VAL A 77 -3.29 -28.37 3.59
CA VAL A 77 -2.18 -27.42 3.79
C VAL A 77 -2.18 -26.36 2.69
N PHE A 78 -2.44 -26.74 1.43
CA PHE A 78 -2.58 -25.79 0.33
C PHE A 78 -3.73 -24.82 0.56
N ALA A 79 -4.89 -25.35 0.96
CA ALA A 79 -6.08 -24.55 1.23
C ALA A 79 -5.87 -23.61 2.42
N PHE A 80 -5.22 -24.08 3.49
CA PHE A 80 -4.87 -23.26 4.65
C PHE A 80 -3.90 -22.14 4.30
N ILE A 81 -2.76 -22.45 3.67
CA ILE A 81 -1.74 -21.44 3.35
C ILE A 81 -2.28 -20.46 2.32
N GLY A 82 -2.89 -20.94 1.23
CA GLY A 82 -3.45 -20.07 0.19
C GLY A 82 -4.56 -19.16 0.72
N GLY A 83 -5.47 -19.70 1.54
CA GLY A 83 -6.53 -18.91 2.15
C GLY A 83 -6.00 -17.93 3.20
N LEU A 84 -4.97 -18.30 3.97
CA LEU A 84 -4.30 -17.38 4.91
C LEU A 84 -3.69 -16.20 4.16
N THR A 85 -2.96 -16.45 3.06
CA THR A 85 -2.36 -15.39 2.26
C THR A 85 -3.41 -14.45 1.69
N ILE A 86 -4.49 -15.00 1.09
CA ILE A 86 -5.61 -14.18 0.61
C ILE A 86 -6.25 -13.36 1.73
N ALA A 87 -6.49 -13.96 2.90
CA ALA A 87 -7.10 -13.27 4.03
C ALA A 87 -6.22 -12.12 4.54
N VAL A 88 -4.90 -12.33 4.60
CA VAL A 88 -3.93 -11.29 4.99
C VAL A 88 -3.88 -10.16 3.95
N GLY A 89 -3.78 -10.48 2.66
CA GLY A 89 -3.78 -9.47 1.60
C GLY A 89 -5.07 -8.66 1.55
N VAL A 90 -6.23 -9.32 1.72
CA VAL A 90 -7.53 -8.64 1.87
C VAL A 90 -7.53 -7.75 3.10
N ALA A 91 -7.10 -8.23 4.26
CA ALA A 91 -7.03 -7.41 5.46
C ALA A 91 -6.12 -6.18 5.27
N GLN A 92 -4.94 -6.34 4.67
CA GLN A 92 -4.06 -5.21 4.39
C GLN A 92 -4.70 -4.21 3.40
N ALA A 93 -5.47 -4.69 2.42
CA ALA A 93 -6.19 -3.83 1.47
C ALA A 93 -7.38 -3.08 2.09
N PHE A 94 -8.10 -3.70 3.03
CA PHE A 94 -9.29 -3.12 3.71
C PHE A 94 -8.97 -2.34 4.98
N PHE A 95 -7.79 -2.50 5.56
CA PHE A 95 -7.27 -1.67 6.64
C PHE A 95 -6.17 -0.69 6.15
N PRO A 96 -6.41 0.14 5.10
CA PRO A 96 -5.40 1.06 4.57
C PRO A 96 -5.20 2.31 5.46
N TYR A 97 -5.93 2.42 6.58
CA TYR A 97 -5.95 3.60 7.44
C TYR A 97 -5.32 3.30 8.80
N GLY A 98 -4.03 3.58 8.94
CA GLY A 98 -3.37 3.64 10.25
C GLY A 98 -1.96 3.08 10.23
N ASP A 99 -1.10 3.63 11.08
CA ASP A 99 0.36 3.49 11.16
C ASP A 99 0.93 2.06 11.34
N ALA A 100 0.15 1.00 11.10
CA ALA A 100 0.60 -0.37 11.34
C ALA A 100 -0.06 -1.44 10.45
N PRO A 101 0.30 -1.56 9.15
CA PRO A 101 -0.03 -2.72 8.31
C PRO A 101 0.40 -4.07 8.93
N ARG A 102 1.38 -4.02 9.83
CA ARG A 102 1.85 -5.15 10.64
C ARG A 102 0.76 -5.70 11.56
N TRP A 103 -0.04 -4.83 12.17
CA TRP A 103 -1.13 -5.26 13.04
C TRP A 103 -2.28 -5.87 12.24
N ALA A 104 -2.61 -5.33 11.06
CA ALA A 104 -3.65 -5.87 10.19
C ALA A 104 -3.37 -7.34 9.81
N SER A 105 -2.13 -7.65 9.39
CA SER A 105 -1.73 -9.02 9.04
C SER A 105 -1.71 -9.98 10.24
N ALA A 106 -1.26 -9.54 11.41
CA ALA A 106 -1.29 -10.35 12.63
C ALA A 106 -2.73 -10.70 13.06
N ILE A 107 -3.63 -9.70 13.05
CA ILE A 107 -5.05 -9.88 13.41
C ILE A 107 -5.72 -10.82 12.39
N ALA A 108 -5.48 -10.62 11.09
CA ALA A 108 -5.99 -11.49 10.04
C ALA A 108 -5.52 -12.94 10.23
N GLY A 109 -4.26 -13.14 10.60
CA GLY A 109 -3.72 -14.47 10.87
C GLY A 109 -4.41 -15.19 12.03
N VAL A 110 -4.70 -14.50 13.14
CA VAL A 110 -5.49 -15.05 14.26
C VAL A 110 -6.89 -15.41 13.80
N ALA A 111 -7.59 -14.46 13.18
CA ALA A 111 -8.98 -14.62 12.76
C ALA A 111 -9.13 -15.77 11.77
N TYR A 112 -8.26 -15.83 10.75
CA TYR A 112 -8.27 -16.89 9.75
C TYR A 112 -7.93 -18.25 10.36
N SER A 113 -6.93 -18.34 11.25
CA SER A 113 -6.55 -19.61 11.88
C SER A 113 -7.69 -20.17 12.73
N LEU A 114 -8.37 -19.32 13.52
CA LEU A 114 -9.54 -19.75 14.29
C LEU A 114 -10.68 -20.20 13.38
N LEU A 115 -10.98 -19.43 12.32
CA LEU A 115 -12.01 -19.78 11.35
C LEU A 115 -11.72 -21.12 10.67
N TRP A 116 -10.47 -21.36 10.28
CA TRP A 116 -10.05 -22.62 9.67
C TRP A 116 -10.32 -23.81 10.59
N TRP A 117 -9.99 -23.71 11.88
CA TRP A 117 -10.26 -24.78 12.84
C TRP A 117 -11.73 -25.00 13.10
N VAL A 118 -12.53 -23.93 13.18
CA VAL A 118 -13.99 -24.06 13.25
C VAL A 118 -14.52 -24.79 12.03
N ALA A 119 -14.08 -24.42 10.82
CA ALA A 119 -14.48 -25.09 9.59
C ALA A 119 -14.06 -26.56 9.57
N PHE A 120 -12.84 -26.86 10.00
CA PHE A 120 -12.32 -28.23 10.11
C PHE A 120 -13.19 -29.08 11.06
N VAL A 121 -13.49 -28.57 12.27
CA VAL A 121 -14.33 -29.29 13.22
C VAL A 121 -15.76 -29.48 12.72
N VAL A 122 -16.34 -28.50 12.03
CA VAL A 122 -17.67 -28.64 11.43
C VAL A 122 -17.69 -29.72 10.35
N VAL A 123 -16.62 -29.86 9.57
CA VAL A 123 -16.52 -30.85 8.48
C VAL A 123 -16.23 -32.26 9.02
N TYR A 124 -15.36 -32.39 10.01
CA TYR A 124 -14.88 -33.69 10.49
C TYR A 124 -15.54 -34.16 11.80
N GLY A 125 -16.28 -33.31 12.50
CA GLY A 125 -17.08 -33.66 13.67
C GLY A 125 -16.31 -33.86 14.98
N THR A 126 -15.05 -33.45 15.06
CA THR A 126 -14.16 -33.66 16.22
C THR A 126 -14.26 -32.51 17.22
N TRP A 127 -15.27 -32.55 18.10
CA TRP A 127 -15.49 -31.57 19.19
C TRP A 127 -14.90 -32.02 20.53
N ASP A 128 -13.70 -32.58 20.51
CA ASP A 128 -13.00 -33.10 21.69
C ASP A 128 -12.06 -32.04 22.31
N GLY A 129 -11.37 -32.42 23.39
CA GLY A 129 -10.40 -31.56 24.07
C GLY A 129 -9.21 -31.16 23.19
N GLU A 130 -8.96 -31.89 22.10
CA GLU A 130 -7.91 -31.56 21.14
C GLU A 130 -8.22 -30.25 20.42
N PHE A 131 -9.49 -29.99 20.11
CA PHE A 131 -9.93 -28.71 19.53
C PHE A 131 -9.53 -27.51 20.39
N LEU A 132 -9.68 -27.58 21.72
CA LEU A 132 -9.30 -26.48 22.61
C LEU A 132 -7.79 -26.24 22.60
N CYS A 133 -6.98 -27.31 22.60
CA CYS A 133 -5.52 -27.20 22.54
C CYS A 133 -5.06 -26.54 21.24
N VAL A 134 -5.71 -26.91 20.14
CA VAL A 134 -5.40 -26.41 18.81
C VAL A 134 -5.91 -24.98 18.60
N ALA A 135 -7.12 -24.66 19.07
CA ALA A 135 -7.65 -23.30 19.05
C ALA A 135 -6.78 -22.35 19.88
N PHE A 136 -6.33 -22.79 21.06
CA PHE A 136 -5.38 -22.03 21.88
C PHE A 136 -4.04 -21.84 21.17
N SER A 137 -3.51 -22.90 20.54
CA SER A 137 -2.28 -22.82 19.74
C SER A 137 -2.42 -21.82 18.59
N SER A 138 -3.61 -21.70 18.00
CA SER A 138 -3.89 -20.76 16.91
C SER A 138 -3.87 -19.29 17.36
N VAL A 139 -4.14 -19.00 18.63
CA VAL A 139 -3.99 -17.64 19.19
C VAL A 139 -2.52 -17.24 19.27
N ILE A 140 -1.62 -18.20 19.49
CA ILE A 140 -0.17 -17.95 19.58
C ILE A 140 0.48 -17.95 18.20
N TRP A 141 0.18 -18.97 17.39
CA TRP A 141 0.80 -19.17 16.07
C TRP A 141 0.12 -18.36 14.97
N GLY A 142 -1.18 -18.09 15.08
CA GLY A 142 -1.93 -17.30 14.10
C GLY A 142 -1.35 -15.90 13.85
N PRO A 143 -1.06 -15.07 14.88
CA PRO A 143 -0.44 -13.77 14.67
C PRO A 143 0.95 -13.88 14.05
N LEU A 144 1.75 -14.87 14.46
CA LEU A 144 3.08 -15.09 13.91
C LEU A 144 3.02 -15.45 12.42
N LEU A 145 2.14 -16.39 12.06
CA LEU A 145 1.93 -16.80 10.67
C LEU A 145 1.37 -15.67 9.82
N GLY A 146 0.39 -14.92 10.34
CA GLY A 146 -0.15 -13.73 9.68
C GLY A 146 0.91 -12.67 9.43
N TYR A 147 1.75 -12.38 10.42
CA TYR A 147 2.87 -11.45 10.30
C TYR A 147 3.90 -11.90 9.25
N LEU A 148 4.31 -13.17 9.29
CA LEU A 148 5.23 -13.74 8.30
C LEU A 148 4.64 -13.66 6.89
N CYS A 149 3.36 -14.00 6.74
CA CYS A 149 2.65 -13.92 5.47
C CYS A 149 2.60 -12.48 4.94
N GLY A 150 2.23 -11.51 5.79
CA GLY A 150 2.22 -10.11 5.43
C GLY A 150 3.60 -9.55 5.08
N ALA A 151 4.66 -10.03 5.75
CA ALA A 151 6.03 -9.69 5.41
C ALA A 151 6.45 -10.28 4.05
N CYS A 152 6.03 -11.51 3.74
CA CYS A 152 6.24 -12.12 2.44
C CYS A 152 5.51 -11.35 1.33
N GLU A 153 4.25 -10.96 1.53
CA GLU A 153 3.50 -10.14 0.56
C GLU A 153 4.17 -8.79 0.32
N ALA A 154 4.60 -8.09 1.39
CA ALA A 154 5.37 -6.86 1.26
C ALA A 154 6.67 -7.07 0.45
N GLY A 155 7.36 -8.20 0.66
CA GLY A 155 8.53 -8.60 -0.13
C GLY A 155 8.21 -8.78 -1.62
N VAL A 156 7.07 -9.40 -1.95
CA VAL A 156 6.62 -9.56 -3.35
C VAL A 156 6.34 -8.20 -3.98
N PHE A 157 5.70 -7.27 -3.27
CA PHE A 157 5.48 -5.91 -3.77
C PHE A 157 6.77 -5.12 -3.96
N LEU A 158 7.76 -5.29 -3.08
CA LEU A 158 9.09 -4.70 -3.27
C LEU A 158 9.79 -5.24 -4.52
N VAL A 159 9.70 -6.55 -4.76
CA VAL A 159 10.25 -7.16 -5.98
C VAL A 159 9.52 -6.64 -7.21
N ALA A 160 8.19 -6.53 -7.17
CA ALA A 160 7.40 -5.97 -8.28
C ALA A 160 7.80 -4.51 -8.59
N ASP A 161 7.99 -3.68 -7.56
CA ASP A 161 8.43 -2.30 -7.74
C ASP A 161 9.87 -2.21 -8.30
N MET A 162 10.77 -3.09 -7.85
CA MET A 162 12.14 -3.18 -8.37
C MET A 162 12.14 -3.61 -9.85
N VAL A 163 11.34 -4.61 -10.19
CA VAL A 163 11.12 -5.10 -11.56
C VAL A 163 10.61 -3.98 -12.47
N ARG A 164 9.61 -3.22 -12.00
CA ARG A 164 9.05 -2.08 -12.71
C ARG A 164 10.09 -1.01 -12.96
N LYS A 165 10.79 -0.55 -11.91
CA LYS A 165 11.84 0.47 -12.00
C LYS A 165 13.00 0.06 -12.93
N ARG A 166 13.28 -1.24 -13.03
CA ARG A 166 14.39 -1.75 -13.84
C ARG A 166 14.05 -1.82 -15.33
N TRP A 167 12.83 -2.18 -15.69
CA TRP A 167 12.44 -2.40 -17.10
C TRP A 167 11.55 -1.32 -17.70
N PHE A 168 10.88 -0.51 -16.88
CA PHE A 168 9.97 0.56 -17.30
C PHE A 168 10.32 1.89 -16.60
N PRO A 169 11.54 2.42 -16.77
CA PRO A 169 11.95 3.67 -16.12
C PRO A 169 11.11 4.87 -16.58
N ASP A 170 10.74 4.92 -17.86
CA ASP A 170 9.99 6.05 -18.43
C ASP A 170 8.57 6.17 -17.85
N GLU A 171 7.88 5.04 -17.64
CA GLU A 171 6.55 5.02 -17.00
C GLU A 171 6.63 5.42 -15.51
N ALA A 172 7.73 5.08 -14.84
CA ALA A 172 7.92 5.47 -13.45
C ALA A 172 8.12 6.99 -13.31
N GLU A 173 8.79 7.62 -14.27
CA GLU A 173 8.98 9.08 -14.32
C GLU A 173 7.66 9.80 -14.66
N GLU A 174 6.87 9.26 -15.61
CA GLU A 174 5.53 9.78 -15.93
C GLU A 174 4.58 9.72 -14.71
N ILE A 175 4.57 8.61 -13.96
CA ILE A 175 3.75 8.49 -12.75
C ILE A 175 4.18 9.50 -11.68
N LEU A 176 5.48 9.76 -11.53
CA LEU A 176 5.99 10.75 -10.57
C LEU A 176 5.62 12.18 -11.00
N GLN A 177 5.70 12.48 -12.29
CA GLN A 177 5.28 13.79 -12.84
C GLN A 177 3.77 14.00 -12.74
N ASP A 178 2.97 12.96 -13.00
CA ASP A 178 1.52 12.99 -12.76
C ASP A 178 1.23 13.21 -11.26
N GLN A 179 2.07 12.69 -10.37
CA GLN A 179 1.89 12.76 -8.91
C GLN A 179 2.36 14.08 -8.29
N ASP A 180 3.13 14.90 -9.00
CA ASP A 180 3.42 16.30 -8.67
C ASP A 180 2.18 17.16 -9.00
N TRP A 181 1.10 16.95 -8.23
CA TRP A 181 -0.11 17.78 -8.24
C TRP A 181 0.16 19.13 -7.55
N GLU A 182 1.10 19.91 -8.08
CA GLU A 182 1.39 21.29 -7.63
C GLU A 182 0.17 22.23 -7.68
N ASP A 183 -1.00 21.77 -8.14
CA ASP A 183 -2.26 22.52 -8.18
C ASP A 183 -3.39 21.91 -7.35
N VAL A 184 -3.15 21.31 -6.17
CA VAL A 184 -4.22 21.22 -5.17
C VAL A 184 -4.41 22.63 -4.59
N PRO A 185 -5.53 23.34 -4.89
CA PRO A 185 -5.70 24.71 -4.40
C PRO A 185 -5.66 24.69 -2.88
N LEU A 186 -4.72 25.43 -2.29
CA LEU A 186 -4.55 25.54 -0.84
C LEU A 186 -5.83 26.02 -0.13
N GLU A 187 -6.73 26.66 -0.88
CA GLU A 187 -8.05 27.11 -0.42
C GLU A 187 -8.95 25.97 0.12
N ARG A 188 -8.67 24.70 -0.25
CA ARG A 188 -9.49 23.56 0.18
C ARG A 188 -9.02 22.86 1.47
N ILE A 189 -8.00 23.40 2.14
CA ILE A 189 -7.42 22.84 3.38
C ILE A 189 -7.89 23.65 4.62
N GLU A 190 -8.58 24.78 4.45
CA GLU A 190 -9.03 25.65 5.54
C GLU A 190 -10.53 25.55 5.90
N GLU A 191 -11.29 24.62 5.29
CA GLU A 191 -12.67 24.27 5.70
C GLU A 191 -12.72 22.98 6.54
#